data_AF-A0A950BZ97-F1
#
_entry.id   AF-A0A950BZ97-F1
#
_cell.length_a   1.000
_cell.length_b   1.000
_cell.length_c   1.000
_cell.angle_alpha   90.00
_cell.angle_beta   90.00
_cell.angle_gamma   90.00
#
_symmetry.space_group_name_H-M   'P 1'
#
loop_
_entity.id
_entity.type
_entity.pdbx_description
1 polymer ?
#
loop_
_entity_poly.entity_id
_entity_poly.type
_entity_poly.pdbx_seq_one_letter_code
_entity_poly.pdbx_strand_id
1 'polypeptide(L)'
;MGKRGRGRPRSGQAAGGNPHGRPGKSAGPIGLTAVEGSPDAFELVHPRCVEEMEPDFQEGLELWKAGDPEEARDALRYTLQACPANLWVHVALGRIALEEFNDPILARGHFGYAVELARKVLPASFSGRLPRDRPANAPFYDALEGLVRCFRAQAMPREAESLTALARRLQEA
;
A
#
# COMPACT_ATOMS: atom_id res chain seq x y z
N MET A 1 -4.56 -5.09 -75.25
CA MET A 1 -5.41 -5.63 -74.16
C MET A 1 -4.92 -5.01 -72.85
N GLY A 2 -5.63 -4.13 -72.12
CA GLY A 2 -6.96 -4.25 -71.51
C GLY A 2 -6.85 -5.14 -70.25
N LYS A 3 -7.23 -4.79 -69.00
CA LYS A 3 -8.12 -3.76 -68.44
C LYS A 3 -7.71 -3.44 -66.98
N ARG A 4 -8.23 -2.29 -66.49
CA ARG A 4 -8.23 -1.77 -65.11
C ARG A 4 -8.98 -2.68 -64.13
N GLY A 5 -8.57 -2.66 -62.85
CA GLY A 5 -9.38 -3.07 -61.70
C GLY A 5 -9.13 -2.14 -60.51
N ARG A 6 -10.14 -1.35 -60.14
CA ARG A 6 -10.19 -0.47 -58.96
C ARG A 6 -10.58 -1.27 -57.71
N GLY A 7 -10.10 -0.89 -56.53
CA GLY A 7 -10.56 -1.51 -55.27
C GLY A 7 -10.07 -0.86 -53.97
N ARG A 8 -10.63 0.32 -53.67
CA ARG A 8 -10.90 0.97 -52.35
C ARG A 8 -9.84 1.04 -51.21
N PRO A 9 -9.79 2.18 -50.49
CA PRO A 9 -9.03 2.35 -49.26
C PRO A 9 -9.77 1.71 -48.08
N ARG A 10 -9.05 0.99 -47.20
CA ARG A 10 -9.53 0.69 -45.84
C ARG A 10 -9.25 1.95 -45.00
N SER A 11 -10.24 2.78 -44.64
CA SER A 11 -10.99 2.69 -43.37
C SER A 11 -10.05 2.24 -42.24
N GLY A 12 -9.52 3.12 -41.39
CA GLY A 12 -10.29 3.94 -40.45
C GLY A 12 -10.48 3.14 -39.15
N GLN A 13 -9.79 3.56 -38.08
CA GLN A 13 -9.92 3.11 -36.67
C GLN A 13 -9.45 1.67 -36.41
N ALA A 14 -8.67 1.36 -35.36
CA ALA A 14 -8.75 1.90 -34.02
C ALA A 14 -7.38 2.35 -33.47
N ALA A 15 -7.42 3.46 -32.75
CA ALA A 15 -6.41 3.81 -31.77
C ALA A 15 -6.43 2.73 -30.68
N GLY A 16 -5.53 1.75 -30.78
CA GLY A 16 -5.17 0.90 -29.65
C GLY A 16 -4.33 1.73 -28.69
N GLY A 17 -4.99 2.52 -27.84
CA GLY A 17 -4.34 3.13 -26.69
C GLY A 17 -3.81 2.00 -25.80
N ASN A 18 -2.49 1.91 -25.69
CA ASN A 18 -1.84 1.01 -24.76
C ASN A 18 -2.25 1.45 -23.33
N PRO A 19 -2.92 0.62 -22.51
CA PRO A 19 -3.43 1.05 -21.21
C PRO A 19 -2.30 1.26 -20.18
N HIS A 20 -1.10 0.78 -20.47
CA HIS A 20 0.06 0.85 -19.55
C HIS A 20 0.87 2.13 -19.78
N GLY A 21 0.27 3.27 -19.45
CA GLY A 21 0.99 4.54 -19.33
C GLY A 21 2.20 4.40 -18.42
N ARG A 22 3.33 4.98 -18.84
CA ARG A 22 4.59 4.98 -18.07
C ARG A 22 4.34 5.38 -16.61
N PRO A 23 5.05 4.78 -15.63
CA PRO A 23 4.93 5.19 -14.24
C PRO A 23 5.21 6.69 -14.13
N GLY A 24 4.26 7.42 -13.55
CA GLY A 24 4.36 8.84 -13.31
C GLY A 24 5.61 9.19 -12.49
N LYS A 25 6.03 10.46 -12.54
CA LYS A 25 7.13 10.99 -11.73
C LYS A 25 6.98 10.53 -10.28
N SER A 26 8.10 10.07 -9.69
CA SER A 26 8.17 9.52 -8.33
C SER A 26 7.23 10.25 -7.38
N ALA A 27 6.23 9.53 -6.92
CA ALA A 27 5.31 10.07 -5.95
C ALA A 27 6.07 10.50 -4.69
N GLY A 28 5.66 11.62 -4.11
CA GLY A 28 6.34 12.19 -2.94
C GLY A 28 6.40 11.21 -1.76
N PRO A 29 7.20 11.54 -0.73
CA PRO A 29 7.23 10.75 0.49
C PRO A 29 5.89 10.87 1.26
N ILE A 30 5.66 9.93 2.18
CA ILE A 30 4.67 10.12 3.26
C ILE A 30 5.08 11.37 4.05
N GLY A 31 4.10 12.13 4.54
CA GLY A 31 4.26 13.27 5.42
C GLY A 31 3.55 13.08 6.76
N LEU A 32 3.60 14.13 7.59
CA LEU A 32 2.95 14.20 8.89
C LEU A 32 2.33 15.59 9.04
N THR A 33 1.07 15.65 9.47
CA THR A 33 0.38 16.93 9.75
C THR A 33 -0.30 16.89 11.11
N ALA A 34 -0.44 18.05 11.74
CA ALA A 34 -1.26 18.18 12.94
C ALA A 34 -2.74 18.05 12.58
N VAL A 35 -3.51 17.45 13.46
CA VAL A 35 -4.96 17.35 13.36
C VAL A 35 -5.58 18.68 13.79
N GLU A 36 -6.48 19.22 12.97
CA GLU A 36 -7.18 20.46 13.29
C GLU A 36 -7.97 20.34 14.60
N GLY A 37 -7.80 21.31 15.49
CA GLY A 37 -8.46 21.35 16.80
C GLY A 37 -7.84 20.46 17.88
N SER A 38 -6.78 19.70 17.57
CA SER A 38 -6.09 18.82 18.53
C SER A 38 -4.58 19.10 18.55
N PRO A 39 -4.07 19.86 19.53
CA PRO A 39 -2.68 20.37 19.53
C PRO A 39 -1.61 19.29 19.64
N ASP A 40 -1.99 18.10 20.09
CA ASP A 40 -1.12 16.95 20.34
C ASP A 40 -1.37 15.78 19.38
N ALA A 41 -2.38 15.86 18.51
CA ALA A 41 -2.72 14.77 17.61
C ALA A 41 -2.23 15.04 16.18
N PHE A 42 -1.73 14.00 15.53
CA PHE A 42 -1.18 14.04 14.19
C PHE A 42 -1.80 12.95 13.32
N GLU A 43 -1.72 13.15 12.01
CA GLU A 43 -2.06 12.13 11.03
C GLU A 43 -1.04 12.09 9.90
N LEU A 44 -0.87 10.90 9.33
CA LEU A 44 -0.03 10.69 8.16
C LEU A 44 -0.63 11.40 6.94
N VAL A 45 0.25 11.96 6.11
CA VAL A 45 -0.13 12.52 4.81
C VAL A 45 0.38 11.58 3.74
N HIS A 46 -0.51 10.97 2.99
CA HIS A 46 -0.14 10.03 1.93
C HIS A 46 0.15 10.76 0.63
N PRO A 47 1.10 10.28 -0.19
CA PRO A 47 1.37 10.91 -1.46
C PRO A 47 0.20 10.73 -2.42
N ARG A 48 0.05 11.69 -3.35
CA ARG A 48 -1.02 11.70 -4.36
C ARG A 48 -1.15 10.39 -5.14
N CYS A 49 -0.06 9.66 -5.36
CA CYS A 49 -0.13 8.37 -6.04
C CYS A 49 -1.03 7.35 -5.32
N VAL A 50 -1.24 7.48 -4.01
CA VAL A 50 -2.12 6.57 -3.29
C VAL A 50 -3.55 6.74 -3.79
N GLU A 51 -4.01 7.99 -3.92
CA GLU A 51 -5.34 8.29 -4.47
C GLU A 51 -5.43 7.88 -5.95
N GLU A 52 -4.37 8.12 -6.73
CA GLU A 52 -4.34 7.76 -8.16
C GLU A 52 -4.37 6.25 -8.39
N MET A 53 -3.77 5.49 -7.48
CA MET A 53 -3.69 4.02 -7.54
C MET A 53 -4.82 3.32 -6.77
N GLU A 54 -5.79 4.06 -6.22
CA GLU A 54 -6.93 3.48 -5.50
C GLU A 54 -7.73 2.49 -6.36
N PRO A 55 -7.99 2.73 -7.68
CA PRO A 55 -8.68 1.76 -8.52
C PRO A 55 -7.92 0.42 -8.63
N ASP A 56 -6.61 0.46 -8.90
CA ASP A 56 -5.77 -0.75 -9.00
C ASP A 56 -5.67 -1.49 -7.65
N PHE A 57 -5.64 -0.73 -6.54
CA PHE A 57 -5.70 -1.31 -5.20
C PHE A 57 -7.02 -2.05 -4.96
N GLN A 58 -8.16 -1.45 -5.32
CA GLN A 58 -9.48 -2.08 -5.18
C GLN A 58 -9.61 -3.32 -6.05
N GLU A 59 -9.13 -3.30 -7.29
CA GLU A 59 -9.09 -4.50 -8.16
C GLU A 59 -8.32 -5.65 -7.50
N GLY A 60 -7.15 -5.36 -6.92
CA GLY A 60 -6.38 -6.35 -6.15
C GLY A 60 -7.15 -6.93 -4.96
N LEU A 61 -7.92 -6.12 -4.25
CA LEU A 61 -8.77 -6.59 -3.14
C LEU A 61 -9.97 -7.41 -3.63
N GLU A 62 -10.56 -7.06 -4.77
CA GLU A 62 -11.67 -7.80 -5.37
C GLU A 62 -11.23 -9.20 -5.81
N LEU A 63 -10.05 -9.32 -6.44
CA LEU A 63 -9.43 -10.61 -6.78
C LEU A 63 -9.20 -11.46 -5.54
N TRP A 64 -8.67 -10.86 -4.46
CA TRP A 64 -8.46 -11.60 -3.22
C TRP A 64 -9.79 -12.09 -2.62
N LYS A 65 -10.81 -11.22 -2.60
CA LYS A 65 -12.16 -11.57 -2.14
C LYS A 65 -12.82 -12.65 -3.00
N ALA A 66 -12.49 -12.72 -4.29
CA ALA A 66 -12.97 -13.76 -5.20
C ALA A 66 -12.30 -15.13 -4.96
N GLY A 67 -11.26 -15.19 -4.12
CA GLY A 67 -10.53 -16.42 -3.81
C GLY A 67 -9.31 -16.64 -4.71
N ASP A 68 -8.81 -15.59 -5.38
CA ASP A 68 -7.67 -15.63 -6.30
C ASP A 68 -6.45 -14.88 -5.72
N PRO A 69 -5.80 -15.40 -4.65
CA PRO A 69 -4.75 -14.69 -3.93
C PRO A 69 -3.45 -14.48 -4.74
N GLU A 70 -3.18 -15.33 -5.74
CA GLU A 70 -2.03 -15.17 -6.62
C GLU A 70 -2.20 -13.97 -7.56
N GLU A 71 -3.37 -13.85 -8.18
CA GLU A 71 -3.68 -12.73 -9.08
C GLU A 71 -3.80 -11.42 -8.30
N ALA A 72 -4.43 -11.46 -7.12
CA ALA A 72 -4.46 -10.33 -6.18
C ALA A 72 -3.05 -9.84 -5.83
N ARG A 73 -2.13 -10.75 -5.51
CA ARG A 73 -0.74 -10.42 -5.21
C ARG A 73 -0.07 -9.74 -6.40
N ASP A 74 -0.27 -10.22 -7.62
CA ASP A 74 0.37 -9.65 -8.80
C ASP A 74 -0.20 -8.27 -9.17
N ALA A 75 -1.52 -8.08 -9.07
CA ALA A 75 -2.17 -6.77 -9.21
C ALA A 75 -1.68 -5.75 -8.18
N LEU A 76 -1.58 -6.15 -6.90
CA LEU A 76 -1.06 -5.29 -5.83
C LEU A 76 0.44 -5.00 -5.99
N ARG A 77 1.23 -5.94 -6.50
CA ARG A 77 2.65 -5.68 -6.85
C ARG A 77 2.78 -4.70 -8.00
N TYR A 78 1.90 -4.76 -8.99
CA TYR A 78 1.83 -3.75 -10.05
C TYR A 78 1.52 -2.37 -9.47
N THR A 79 0.56 -2.30 -8.54
CA THR A 79 0.22 -1.07 -7.82
C THR A 79 1.43 -0.43 -7.12
N LEU A 80 2.28 -1.26 -6.47
CA LEU A 80 3.52 -0.78 -5.84
C LEU A 80 4.57 -0.25 -6.83
N GLN A 81 4.57 -0.69 -8.09
CA GLN A 81 5.50 -0.13 -9.08
C GLN A 81 5.21 1.34 -9.36
N ALA A 82 3.93 1.72 -9.31
CA ALA A 82 3.49 3.11 -9.50
C ALA A 82 3.52 3.92 -8.19
N CYS A 83 3.23 3.28 -7.05
CA CYS A 83 3.19 3.94 -5.75
C CYS A 83 3.92 3.13 -4.66
N PRO A 84 5.27 3.15 -4.62
CA PRO A 84 6.04 2.34 -3.68
C PRO A 84 5.78 2.63 -2.19
N ALA A 85 5.29 3.84 -1.88
CA ALA A 85 4.99 4.30 -0.54
C ALA A 85 3.54 4.01 -0.09
N ASN A 86 2.74 3.29 -0.88
CA ASN A 86 1.35 2.98 -0.53
C ASN A 86 1.28 1.97 0.63
N LEU A 87 0.96 2.46 1.84
CA LEU A 87 0.90 1.62 3.04
C LEU A 87 -0.20 0.55 2.96
N TRP A 88 -1.36 0.87 2.37
CA TRP A 88 -2.48 -0.07 2.25
C TRP A 88 -2.12 -1.28 1.38
N VAL A 89 -1.40 -1.04 0.29
CA VAL A 89 -0.96 -2.12 -0.60
C VAL A 89 0.07 -3.03 0.10
N HIS A 90 1.02 -2.46 0.84
CA HIS A 90 1.94 -3.27 1.66
C HIS A 90 1.18 -4.07 2.73
N VAL A 91 0.19 -3.47 3.40
CA VAL A 91 -0.64 -4.20 4.38
C VAL A 91 -1.39 -5.35 3.72
N ALA A 92 -2.01 -5.15 2.56
CA ALA A 92 -2.74 -6.18 1.83
C ALA A 92 -1.82 -7.32 1.40
N LEU A 93 -0.66 -7.01 0.80
CA LEU A 93 0.35 -8.02 0.43
C LEU A 93 0.88 -8.78 1.64
N GLY A 94 1.07 -8.10 2.77
CA GLY A 94 1.47 -8.73 4.03
C GLY A 94 0.42 -9.70 4.56
N ARG A 95 -0.87 -9.33 4.49
CA ARG A 95 -1.98 -10.22 4.89
C ARG A 95 -2.08 -11.43 3.97
N ILE A 96 -2.07 -11.22 2.66
CA ILE A 96 -2.08 -12.31 1.67
C ILE A 96 -0.92 -13.29 1.92
N ALA A 97 0.31 -12.78 2.09
CA ALA A 97 1.46 -13.62 2.38
C ALA A 97 1.28 -14.45 3.67
N LEU A 98 0.72 -13.85 4.72
CA LEU A 98 0.54 -14.51 6.01
C LEU A 98 -0.63 -15.50 6.03
N GLU A 99 -1.75 -15.14 5.40
CA GLU A 99 -3.04 -15.84 5.55
C GLU A 99 -3.25 -16.89 4.45
N GLU A 100 -2.85 -16.58 3.22
CA GLU A 100 -3.07 -17.45 2.06
C GLU A 100 -1.86 -18.35 1.79
N PHE A 101 -0.66 -17.83 2.02
CA PHE A 101 0.59 -18.54 1.71
C PHE A 101 1.34 -19.05 2.95
N ASN A 102 0.85 -18.76 4.16
CA ASN A 102 1.51 -19.11 5.43
C ASN A 102 3.00 -18.74 5.45
N ASP A 103 3.35 -17.58 4.88
CA ASP A 103 4.72 -17.07 4.77
C ASP A 103 4.93 -15.86 5.70
N PRO A 104 5.26 -16.09 6.98
CA PRO A 104 5.50 -15.02 7.93
C PRO A 104 6.79 -14.23 7.64
N ILE A 105 7.70 -14.76 6.81
CA ILE A 105 8.94 -14.06 6.46
C ILE A 105 8.65 -12.99 5.40
N LEU A 106 7.93 -13.35 4.34
CA LEU A 106 7.49 -12.42 3.31
C LEU A 106 6.52 -11.37 3.88
N ALA A 107 5.56 -11.82 4.70
CA ALA A 107 4.62 -10.92 5.36
C ALA A 107 5.34 -9.89 6.25
N ARG A 108 6.36 -10.32 7.01
CA ARG A 108 7.20 -9.42 7.81
C ARG A 108 7.88 -8.35 6.95
N GLY A 109 8.32 -8.71 5.74
CA GLY A 109 8.91 -7.75 4.80
C GLY A 109 7.94 -6.63 4.43
N HIS A 110 6.71 -6.98 4.07
CA HIS A 110 5.68 -6.00 3.69
C HIS A 110 5.22 -5.14 4.88
N PHE A 111 4.83 -5.76 6.00
CA PHE A 111 4.41 -5.00 7.18
C PHE A 111 5.55 -4.16 7.76
N GLY A 112 6.77 -4.71 7.79
CA GLY A 112 7.97 -4.02 8.25
C GLY A 112 8.27 -2.77 7.44
N TYR A 113 8.18 -2.87 6.11
CA TYR A 113 8.41 -1.72 5.23
C TYR A 113 7.33 -0.63 5.39
N ALA A 114 6.05 -1.01 5.53
CA ALA A 114 4.98 -0.05 5.83
C ALA A 114 5.22 0.69 7.16
N VAL A 115 5.61 -0.04 8.21
CA VAL A 115 5.99 0.56 9.50
C VAL A 115 7.20 1.48 9.36
N GLU A 116 8.22 1.08 8.59
CA GLU A 116 9.41 1.89 8.34
C GLU A 116 9.07 3.22 7.64
N LEU A 117 8.25 3.17 6.60
CA LEU A 117 7.82 4.35 5.84
C LEU A 117 7.10 5.38 6.74
N ALA A 118 6.16 4.93 7.57
CA ALA A 118 5.47 5.79 8.52
C ALA A 118 6.39 6.30 9.63
N ARG A 119 7.31 5.48 10.15
CA ARG A 119 8.24 5.91 11.20
C ARG A 119 9.26 6.93 10.72
N LYS A 120 9.65 6.91 9.44
CA LYS A 120 10.58 7.88 8.84
C LYS A 120 10.07 9.33 8.94
N VAL A 121 8.76 9.54 9.03
CA VAL A 121 8.19 10.89 9.13
C VAL A 121 7.99 11.35 10.57
N LEU A 122 8.12 10.44 11.55
CA LEU A 122 8.05 10.78 12.96
C LEU A 122 9.42 11.27 13.44
N PRO A 123 9.53 12.49 14.00
CA PRO A 123 10.76 12.94 14.64
C PRO A 123 11.23 11.97 15.72
N ALA A 124 12.54 11.85 15.93
CA ALA A 124 13.09 11.00 16.99
C ALA A 124 12.58 11.37 18.39
N SER A 125 12.28 12.66 18.60
CA SER A 125 11.69 13.23 19.82
C SER A 125 10.16 13.36 19.77
N PHE A 126 9.47 12.64 18.87
CA PHE A 126 8.02 12.76 18.72
C PHE A 126 7.28 12.38 20.00
N SER A 127 6.60 13.37 20.58
CA SER A 127 5.81 13.28 21.80
C SER A 127 4.31 13.50 21.56
N GLY A 128 3.87 13.53 20.30
CA GLY A 128 2.44 13.63 19.97
C GLY A 128 1.77 12.27 19.89
N ARG A 129 0.45 12.30 19.70
CA ARG A 129 -0.39 11.15 19.38
C ARG A 129 -0.56 11.00 17.89
N LEU A 130 -0.73 9.76 17.47
CA LEU A 130 -1.11 9.34 16.13
C LEU A 130 -2.42 8.53 16.27
N PRO A 131 -3.59 9.16 16.43
CA PRO A 131 -4.81 8.43 16.77
C PRO A 131 -5.18 7.39 15.70
N ARG A 132 -5.54 6.16 16.13
CA ARG A 132 -5.86 5.05 15.22
C ARG A 132 -7.16 5.26 14.45
N ASP A 133 -8.11 6.00 15.03
CA ASP A 133 -9.41 6.32 14.44
C ASP A 133 -9.32 7.26 13.23
N ARG A 134 -8.14 7.85 12.97
CA ARG A 134 -7.87 8.61 11.76
C ARG A 134 -7.64 7.68 10.58
N PRO A 135 -8.41 7.80 9.48
CA PRO A 135 -8.27 6.92 8.31
C PRO A 135 -6.85 6.86 7.75
N ALA A 136 -6.14 8.00 7.73
CA ALA A 136 -4.77 8.06 7.22
C ALA A 136 -3.76 7.31 8.11
N ASN A 137 -4.06 7.10 9.40
CA ASN A 137 -3.21 6.38 10.34
C ASN A 137 -3.54 4.88 10.37
N ALA A 138 -4.73 4.47 9.94
CA ALA A 138 -5.18 3.08 9.96
C ALA A 138 -4.18 2.08 9.34
N PRO A 139 -3.64 2.27 8.11
CA PRO A 139 -2.73 1.28 7.52
C PRO A 139 -1.43 1.13 8.30
N PHE A 140 -0.98 2.16 9.04
CA PHE A 140 0.18 2.04 9.91
C PHE A 140 -0.09 1.12 11.10
N TYR A 141 -1.25 1.25 11.74
CA TYR A 141 -1.64 0.37 12.85
C TYR A 141 -1.90 -1.07 12.38
N ASP A 142 -2.53 -1.24 11.22
CA ASP A 142 -2.73 -2.55 10.62
C ASP A 142 -1.38 -3.23 10.29
N ALA A 143 -0.39 -2.45 9.83
CA ALA A 143 0.96 -2.95 9.62
C ALA A 143 1.66 -3.33 10.94
N LEU A 144 1.51 -2.54 12.01
CA LEU A 144 2.05 -2.88 13.33
C LEU A 144 1.47 -4.22 13.84
N GLU A 145 0.16 -4.41 13.72
CA GLU A 145 -0.51 -5.65 14.13
C GLU A 145 -0.08 -6.85 13.29
N GLY A 146 -0.02 -6.69 11.96
CA GLY A 146 0.50 -7.71 11.05
C GLY A 146 1.95 -8.09 11.39
N LEU A 147 2.80 -7.11 11.70
CA LEU A 147 4.19 -7.32 12.06
C LEU A 147 4.32 -8.04 13.41
N VAL A 148 3.49 -7.72 14.39
CA VAL A 148 3.38 -8.45 15.66
C VAL A 148 3.02 -9.92 15.44
N ARG A 149 2.03 -10.21 14.56
CA ARG A 149 1.67 -11.59 14.19
C ARG A 149 2.87 -12.32 13.56
N CYS A 150 3.60 -11.67 12.66
CA CYS A 150 4.77 -12.25 12.00
C CYS A 150 5.90 -12.58 13.00
N PHE A 151 6.17 -11.69 13.96
CA PHE A 151 7.18 -11.93 14.99
C PHE A 151 6.79 -13.07 15.93
N ARG A 152 5.51 -13.17 16.31
CA ARG A 152 5.02 -14.31 17.11
C ARG A 152 5.16 -15.63 16.36
N ALA A 153 4.80 -15.67 15.08
CA ALA A 153 4.96 -16.85 14.22
C ALA A 153 6.44 -17.29 14.07
N GLN A 154 7.38 -16.35 14.21
CA GLN A 154 8.82 -16.59 14.14
C GLN A 154 9.49 -16.78 15.51
N ALA A 155 8.72 -16.93 16.60
CA ALA A 155 9.23 -17.05 17.97
C ALA A 155 10.13 -15.87 18.41
N MET A 156 9.78 -14.66 18.00
CA MET A 156 10.45 -13.38 18.32
C MET A 156 9.57 -12.51 19.25
N PRO A 157 9.34 -12.91 20.53
CA PRO A 157 8.34 -12.27 21.38
C PRO A 157 8.75 -10.85 21.83
N ARG A 158 10.05 -10.57 22.00
CA ARG A 158 10.53 -9.26 22.45
C ARG A 158 10.22 -8.16 21.44
N GLU A 159 10.37 -8.48 20.16
CA GLU A 159 10.07 -7.59 19.04
C GLU A 159 8.56 -7.33 18.95
N ALA A 160 7.74 -8.36 19.15
CA ALA A 160 6.28 -8.23 19.20
C ALA A 160 5.84 -7.33 20.38
N GLU A 161 6.42 -7.51 21.56
CA GLU A 161 6.14 -6.68 22.75
C GLU A 161 6.55 -5.22 22.53
N SER A 162 7.75 -5.00 21.98
CA SER A 162 8.26 -3.66 21.66
C SER A 162 7.33 -2.90 20.71
N LEU A 163 6.85 -3.56 19.66
CA LEU A 163 5.89 -2.94 18.72
C LEU A 163 4.52 -2.68 19.35
N THR A 164 4.04 -3.59 20.20
CA THR A 164 2.78 -3.38 20.93
C THR A 164 2.89 -2.17 21.86
N ALA A 165 4.01 -2.03 22.57
CA ALA A 165 4.28 -0.87 23.42
C ALA A 165 4.39 0.42 22.61
N LEU A 166 5.02 0.39 21.43
CA LEU A 166 5.06 1.53 20.52
C LEU A 166 3.67 1.95 20.06
N ALA A 167 2.83 0.99 19.62
CA ALA A 167 1.48 1.25 19.16
C ALA A 167 0.65 1.97 20.25
N ARG A 168 0.73 1.48 21.49
CA ARG A 168 0.06 2.08 22.65
C ARG A 168 0.58 3.49 22.94
N ARG A 169 1.91 3.68 22.99
CA ARG A 169 2.53 4.99 23.25
C ARG A 169 2.04 6.04 22.25
N LEU A 170 1.92 5.68 20.97
CA LEU A 170 1.45 6.60 19.94
C LEU A 170 -0.04 6.94 20.06
N GLN A 171 -0.85 6.14 20.75
CA GLN A 171 -2.28 6.44 20.96
C GLN A 171 -2.54 7.28 22.22
N GLU A 172 -1.67 7.20 23.22
CA GLU A 172 -1.91 7.72 24.59
C GLU A 172 -1.05 8.95 24.96
N ALA A 173 -0.17 9.42 24.07
CA ALA A 173 0.80 10.49 24.32
C ALA A 173 0.22 11.85 24.75
#